data_AF-A0A6C0L3D9-F1
#
_entry.id   AF-A0A6C0L3D9-F1
#
_cell.length_a   1.000
_cell.length_b   1.000
_cell.length_c   1.000
_cell.angle_alpha   90.00
_cell.angle_beta   90.00
_cell.angle_gamma   90.00
#
_symmetry.space_group_name_H-M   'P 1'
#
loop_
_entity.id
_entity.type
_entity.pdbx_description
1 polymer ?
#
loop_
_entity_poly.entity_id
_entity_poly.type
_entity_poly.pdbx_seq_one_letter_code
_entity_poly.pdbx_strand_id
1 'polypeptide(L)'
;MKNQDIDLLIVVGMFLTGFDAPTLNTLFVDKNLRYHGLMQAFSRTNRIYDATKTFGNIVTFRNLEQATIDAITLFGDKNTKNVVLEKSYKEYMEGFKDIVTGETKRGFMDVVAELEQRFPDPTAIDSEKEKKAFVKLFGEYLRAENILQNYDEFATLKAFQNVDINDPVAIETFKAEHYLDDETLAEIQIIRLPPERKVQDYRSVYNDIRDWQRREKMVAEKDKSTTSWEDMVFEIDLLKSQEINLDYILGLIFEHNRKNKDKATLTGEVRRLIRSSLGNRAKEGLVVDFIQQTNLDELPDKAGIIDAFFTFAQREQQREAEALIKEENLNAEAAKRYIQSSLKREYATENGTELNEALPKLSPLNPQYKMKKQTVFQKIVAFIEKFKGVGGQL
;
A
#
# COMPACT_ATOMS: atom_id res chain seq x y z
N MET A 1 0.72 10.64 19.02
CA MET A 1 0.69 9.53 20.00
C MET A 1 -0.56 8.68 19.86
N LYS A 2 -1.73 8.96 20.49
CA LYS A 2 -2.96 8.17 20.27
C LYS A 2 -3.67 8.51 18.94
N ASN A 3 -3.77 9.79 18.64
CA ASN A 3 -4.37 10.29 17.40
C ASN A 3 -3.31 10.74 16.37
N GLN A 4 -2.06 10.32 16.56
CA GLN A 4 -0.91 10.73 15.73
C GLN A 4 -0.59 12.26 15.70
N ASP A 5 -1.21 13.09 16.56
CA ASP A 5 -0.87 14.53 16.67
C ASP A 5 0.57 14.87 17.17
N ILE A 6 1.29 13.86 17.68
CA ILE A 6 2.64 14.00 18.25
C ILE A 6 3.45 12.80 17.76
N ASP A 7 4.52 13.05 17.03
CA ASP A 7 5.35 12.01 16.40
C ASP A 7 6.43 11.46 17.34
N LEU A 8 7.02 12.33 18.18
CA LEU A 8 8.04 11.94 19.15
C LEU A 8 7.75 12.55 20.52
N LEU A 9 7.83 11.72 21.57
CA LEU A 9 7.70 12.17 22.96
C LEU A 9 8.94 11.78 23.75
N ILE A 10 9.60 12.78 24.34
CA ILE A 10 10.73 12.56 25.24
C ILE A 10 10.17 12.24 26.63
N VAL A 11 10.58 11.09 27.19
CA VAL A 11 10.10 10.60 28.49
C VAL A 11 11.26 10.19 29.39
N VAL A 12 11.12 10.42 30.71
CA VAL A 12 12.11 9.97 31.71
C VAL A 12 11.64 8.70 32.44
N GLY A 13 10.33 8.61 32.72
CA GLY A 13 9.73 7.51 33.48
C GLY A 13 8.21 7.41 33.38
N MET A 14 7.52 8.48 32.97
CA MET A 14 6.09 8.44 32.67
C MET A 14 5.84 7.67 31.37
N PHE A 15 4.65 7.07 31.24
CA PHE A 15 4.19 6.30 30.07
C PHE A 15 4.96 5.00 29.76
N LEU A 16 5.99 4.65 30.54
CA LEU A 16 6.64 3.33 30.48
C LEU A 16 5.80 2.22 31.11
N THR A 17 4.78 2.60 31.89
CA THR A 17 3.74 1.72 32.43
C THR A 17 2.36 2.32 32.20
N GLY A 18 1.35 1.48 31.99
CA GLY A 18 -0.07 1.89 31.87
C GLY A 18 -0.46 2.62 30.58
N PHE A 19 0.48 3.19 29.83
CA PHE A 19 0.19 3.82 28.53
C PHE A 19 -0.04 2.77 27.44
N ASP A 20 -1.06 2.96 26.61
CA ASP A 20 -1.44 2.01 25.58
C ASP A 20 -1.83 2.76 24.30
N ALA A 21 -1.12 2.48 23.21
CA ALA A 21 -1.34 3.07 21.90
C ALA A 21 -1.04 2.01 20.82
N PRO A 22 -2.06 1.44 20.15
CA PRO A 22 -1.87 0.41 19.12
C PRO A 22 -0.96 0.86 17.95
N THR A 23 -0.98 2.14 17.62
CA THR A 23 -0.18 2.75 16.54
C THR A 23 1.28 3.02 16.91
N LEU A 24 1.67 2.92 18.19
CA LEU A 24 3.05 3.12 18.61
C LEU A 24 3.85 1.84 18.36
N ASN A 25 4.85 1.90 17.47
CA ASN A 25 5.70 0.76 17.10
C ASN A 25 7.16 0.90 17.54
N THR A 26 7.67 2.11 17.77
CA THR A 26 9.11 2.33 18.02
C THR A 26 9.37 2.93 19.40
N LEU A 27 10.35 2.39 20.11
CA LEU A 27 10.87 2.93 21.37
C LEU A 27 12.38 3.13 21.27
N PHE A 28 12.80 4.40 21.34
CA PHE A 28 14.19 4.80 21.46
C PHE A 28 14.62 4.81 22.94
N VAL A 29 15.73 4.14 23.28
CA VAL A 29 16.15 3.92 24.67
C VAL A 29 17.59 4.36 24.88
N ASP A 30 17.76 5.45 25.63
CA ASP A 30 19.04 5.82 26.27
C ASP A 30 18.89 5.76 27.80
N LYS A 31 18.52 4.58 28.31
CA LYS A 31 18.29 4.35 29.75
C LYS A 31 18.70 2.93 30.14
N ASN A 32 19.26 2.79 31.34
CA ASN A 32 19.57 1.48 31.92
C ASN A 32 18.29 0.79 32.42
N LEU A 33 17.51 0.20 31.51
CA LEU A 33 16.35 -0.62 31.83
C LEU A 33 16.79 -2.00 32.35
N ARG A 34 16.08 -2.55 33.33
CA ARG A 34 16.40 -3.87 33.93
C ARG A 34 15.14 -4.67 34.24
N TYR A 35 15.23 -6.00 34.08
CA TYR A 35 14.21 -6.98 34.48
C TYR A 35 12.78 -6.59 34.06
N HIS A 36 11.84 -6.56 35.01
CA HIS A 36 10.43 -6.25 34.75
C HIS A 36 10.21 -4.85 34.14
N GLY A 37 11.03 -3.85 34.51
CA GLY A 37 10.93 -2.50 33.96
C GLY A 37 11.32 -2.45 32.48
N LEU A 38 12.27 -3.30 32.06
CA LEU A 38 12.63 -3.49 30.65
C LEU A 38 11.45 -4.11 29.89
N MET A 39 10.88 -5.20 30.42
CA MET A 39 9.73 -5.87 29.78
C MET A 39 8.52 -4.95 29.67
N GLN A 40 8.22 -4.16 30.69
CA GLN A 40 7.11 -3.21 30.68
C GLN A 40 7.28 -2.12 29.62
N ALA A 41 8.49 -1.55 29.55
CA ALA A 41 8.84 -0.54 28.56
C ALA A 41 8.76 -1.09 27.12
N PHE A 42 9.34 -2.27 26.87
CA PHE A 42 9.29 -2.89 25.53
C PHE A 42 7.86 -3.29 25.15
N SER A 43 7.05 -3.72 26.11
CA SER A 43 5.63 -4.03 25.89
C SER A 43 4.76 -2.82 25.56
N ARG A 44 5.33 -1.61 25.40
CA ARG A 44 4.59 -0.43 24.89
C ARG A 44 4.47 -0.45 23.37
N THR A 45 5.37 -1.15 22.66
CA THR A 45 5.46 -1.11 21.20
C THR A 45 4.76 -2.29 20.51
N ASN A 46 4.53 -3.40 21.21
CA ASN A 46 4.08 -4.66 20.61
C ASN A 46 2.54 -4.87 20.59
N ARG A 47 1.75 -3.80 20.73
CA ARG A 47 0.29 -3.89 20.59
C ARG A 47 -0.10 -4.17 19.13
N ILE A 48 -0.96 -5.16 18.94
CA ILE A 48 -1.47 -5.57 17.62
C ILE A 48 -2.27 -4.41 17.00
N TYR A 49 -2.05 -4.16 15.71
CA TYR A 49 -2.76 -3.13 14.94
C TYR A 49 -3.35 -3.74 13.66
N ASP A 50 -2.52 -3.96 12.63
CA ASP A 50 -2.87 -4.63 11.38
C ASP A 50 -1.67 -5.41 10.83
N ALA A 51 -1.76 -5.96 9.62
CA ALA A 51 -0.69 -6.75 9.01
C ALA A 51 0.60 -5.95 8.72
N THR A 52 0.54 -4.61 8.74
CA THR A 52 1.72 -3.75 8.51
C THR A 52 2.63 -3.71 9.73
N LYS A 53 2.06 -3.85 10.93
CA LYS A 53 2.79 -3.84 12.20
C LYS A 53 3.07 -5.27 12.69
N THR A 54 4.19 -5.81 12.24
CA THR A 54 4.62 -7.18 12.57
C THR A 54 5.17 -7.31 14.00
N PHE A 55 5.97 -6.34 14.43
CA PHE A 55 6.60 -6.32 15.75
C PHE A 55 6.88 -4.88 16.22
N GLY A 56 7.39 -4.74 17.44
CA GLY A 56 7.81 -3.46 17.99
C GLY A 56 9.31 -3.24 17.84
N ASN A 57 9.71 -2.08 17.32
CA ASN A 57 11.11 -1.70 17.16
C ASN A 57 11.65 -1.11 18.46
N ILE A 58 12.71 -1.71 18.99
CA ILE A 58 13.41 -1.22 20.18
C ILE A 58 14.82 -0.81 19.77
N VAL A 59 15.08 0.49 19.73
CA VAL A 59 16.37 1.05 19.32
C VAL A 59 17.12 1.53 20.55
N THR A 60 18.20 0.85 20.93
CA THR A 60 18.93 1.11 22.18
C THR A 60 20.27 1.78 21.92
N PHE A 61 20.55 2.89 22.62
CA PHE A 61 21.84 3.59 22.57
C PHE A 61 22.82 3.15 23.66
N ARG A 62 22.44 2.12 24.43
CA ARG A 62 23.28 1.44 25.42
C ARG A 62 23.23 -0.05 25.15
N ASN A 63 24.27 -0.78 25.57
CA ASN A 63 24.24 -2.23 25.50
C ASN A 63 23.21 -2.79 26.50
N LEU A 64 22.03 -3.16 25.98
CA LEU A 64 20.93 -3.76 26.73
C LEU A 64 20.64 -5.20 26.29
N GLU A 65 21.45 -5.79 25.40
CA GLU A 65 21.21 -7.12 24.85
C GLU A 65 21.23 -8.19 25.94
N GLN A 66 22.31 -8.25 26.74
CA GLN A 66 22.40 -9.21 27.84
C GLN A 66 21.29 -8.98 28.88
N ALA A 67 20.97 -7.73 29.20
CA ALA A 67 19.89 -7.40 30.13
C ALA A 67 18.52 -7.86 29.60
N THR A 68 18.32 -7.83 28.28
CA THR A 68 17.11 -8.32 27.60
C THR A 68 17.05 -9.85 27.66
N ILE A 69 18.14 -10.54 27.36
CA ILE A 69 18.25 -11.99 27.46
C ILE A 69 17.96 -12.45 28.90
N ASP A 70 18.57 -11.80 29.89
CA ASP A 70 18.38 -12.10 31.31
C ASP A 70 16.93 -11.88 31.74
N ALA A 71 16.30 -10.78 31.30
CA ALA A 71 14.91 -10.48 31.59
C ALA A 71 13.96 -11.53 30.98
N ILE A 72 14.14 -11.88 29.71
CA ILE A 72 13.31 -12.90 29.03
C ILE A 72 13.48 -14.27 29.69
N THR A 73 14.72 -14.64 30.02
CA THR A 73 15.03 -15.92 30.68
C THR A 73 14.40 -15.99 32.06
N LEU A 74 14.30 -14.88 32.79
CA LEU A 74 13.66 -14.84 34.10
C LEU A 74 12.15 -15.12 34.04
N PHE A 75 11.48 -14.71 32.95
CA PHE A 75 10.03 -14.87 32.77
C PHE A 75 9.65 -16.05 31.87
N GLY A 76 10.61 -16.87 31.45
CA GLY A 76 10.38 -18.00 30.53
C GLY A 76 11.44 -19.10 30.65
N ASP A 77 11.62 -19.87 29.58
CA ASP A 77 12.66 -20.88 29.42
C ASP A 77 13.73 -20.45 28.40
N LYS A 78 14.78 -21.27 28.20
CA LYS A 78 15.84 -20.95 27.22
C LYS A 78 15.35 -20.87 25.77
N ASN A 79 14.21 -21.47 25.45
CA ASN A 79 13.59 -21.41 24.13
C ASN A 79 12.75 -20.14 23.94
N THR A 80 12.35 -19.49 25.02
CA THR A 80 11.51 -18.29 25.01
C THR A 80 12.18 -17.13 24.27
N LYS A 81 13.51 -17.03 24.28
CA LYS A 81 14.23 -16.02 23.47
C LYS A 81 13.94 -16.14 21.97
N ASN A 82 13.83 -17.37 21.45
CA ASN A 82 13.62 -17.63 20.03
C ASN A 82 12.18 -17.36 19.60
N VAL A 83 11.28 -17.19 20.57
CA VAL A 83 9.85 -16.91 20.41
C VAL A 83 9.57 -15.41 20.60
N VAL A 84 10.30 -14.75 21.50
CA VAL A 84 10.05 -13.35 21.89
C VAL A 84 10.85 -12.36 21.07
N LEU A 85 12.07 -12.71 20.66
CA LEU A 85 12.90 -11.86 19.82
C LEU A 85 12.78 -12.27 18.36
N GLU A 86 12.77 -11.28 17.48
CA GLU A 86 12.74 -11.51 16.05
C GLU A 86 14.03 -12.11 15.52
N LYS A 87 13.93 -12.73 14.34
CA LYS A 87 15.10 -13.30 13.64
C LYS A 87 16.03 -12.20 13.15
N SER A 88 17.29 -12.58 12.91
CA SER A 88 18.29 -11.67 12.37
C SER A 88 17.97 -11.24 10.94
N TYR A 89 18.54 -10.11 10.51
CA TYR A 89 18.46 -9.64 9.13
C TYR A 89 18.88 -10.73 8.14
N LYS A 90 20.01 -11.40 8.42
CA LYS A 90 20.55 -12.48 7.59
C LYS A 90 19.57 -13.64 7.43
N GLU A 91 18.92 -14.06 8.51
CA GLU A 91 17.91 -15.12 8.46
C GLU A 91 16.71 -14.75 7.57
N TYR A 92 16.25 -13.49 7.58
CA TYR A 92 15.19 -13.05 6.67
C TYR A 92 15.66 -12.93 5.21
N MET A 93 16.92 -12.59 4.98
CA MET A 93 17.50 -12.49 3.64
C MET A 93 17.74 -13.86 2.99
N GLU A 94 18.27 -14.81 3.75
CA GLU A 94 18.71 -16.14 3.28
C GLU A 94 17.72 -17.27 3.55
N GLY A 95 16.80 -17.07 4.50
CA GLY A 95 15.82 -18.07 4.94
C GLY A 95 16.26 -18.78 6.22
N PHE A 96 15.27 -19.34 6.92
CA PHE A 96 15.49 -20.01 8.20
C PHE A 96 14.44 -21.10 8.45
N LYS A 97 14.79 -22.04 9.33
CA LYS A 97 13.83 -23.01 9.86
C LYS A 97 13.29 -22.51 11.19
N ASP A 98 11.99 -22.28 11.25
CA ASP A 98 11.32 -21.89 12.48
C ASP A 98 11.37 -23.06 13.47
N ILE A 99 11.96 -22.82 14.64
CA ILE A 99 12.15 -23.85 15.66
C ILE A 99 10.82 -24.17 16.36
N VAL A 100 9.87 -23.23 16.36
CA VAL A 100 8.56 -23.34 17.01
C VAL A 100 7.59 -24.09 16.12
N THR A 101 7.46 -23.67 14.86
CA THR A 101 6.50 -24.29 13.92
C THR A 101 7.10 -25.47 13.17
N GLY A 102 8.43 -25.57 13.11
CA GLY A 102 9.15 -26.55 12.30
C GLY A 102 9.18 -26.22 10.81
N GLU A 103 8.54 -25.12 10.39
CA GLU A 103 8.43 -24.70 8.99
C GLU A 103 9.73 -24.07 8.49
N THR A 104 10.10 -24.39 7.25
CA THR A 104 11.17 -23.69 6.55
C THR A 104 10.60 -22.45 5.87
N LYS A 105 11.04 -21.27 6.32
CA LYS A 105 10.76 -20.00 5.65
C LYS A 105 11.89 -19.70 4.67
N ARG A 106 11.52 -19.36 3.43
CA ARG A 106 12.46 -19.00 2.38
C ARG A 106 13.01 -17.60 2.60
N GLY A 107 14.23 -17.36 2.15
CA GLY A 107 14.84 -16.04 2.21
C GLY A 107 14.18 -15.07 1.24
N PHE A 108 14.27 -13.78 1.55
CA PHE A 108 13.84 -12.73 0.64
C PHE A 108 14.54 -12.82 -0.72
N MET A 109 15.83 -13.15 -0.76
CA MET A 109 16.57 -13.26 -2.01
C MET A 109 16.11 -14.45 -2.86
N ASP A 110 15.68 -15.55 -2.25
CA ASP A 110 15.10 -16.69 -2.98
C ASP A 110 13.75 -16.31 -3.60
N VAL A 111 12.93 -15.54 -2.86
CA VAL A 111 11.64 -15.04 -3.36
C VAL A 111 11.85 -14.08 -4.53
N VAL A 112 12.83 -13.17 -4.42
CA VAL A 112 13.23 -12.27 -5.50
C VAL A 112 13.68 -13.07 -6.73
N ALA A 113 14.60 -14.03 -6.55
CA ALA A 113 15.11 -14.84 -7.65
C ALA A 113 13.99 -15.64 -8.35
N GLU A 114 13.07 -16.24 -7.60
CA GLU A 114 11.93 -16.95 -8.18
C GLU A 114 10.98 -15.99 -8.92
N LEU A 115 10.71 -14.80 -8.40
CA LEU A 115 9.89 -13.80 -9.08
C LEU A 115 10.49 -13.44 -10.43
N GLU A 116 11.79 -13.18 -10.49
CA GLU A 116 12.46 -12.83 -11.73
C GLU A 116 12.55 -13.99 -12.72
N GLN A 117 12.71 -15.22 -12.22
CA GLN A 117 12.82 -16.42 -13.06
C GLN A 117 11.47 -16.87 -13.62
N ARG A 118 10.42 -16.94 -12.78
CA ARG A 118 9.08 -17.42 -13.18
C ARG A 118 8.24 -16.34 -13.83
N PHE A 119 8.42 -15.08 -13.41
CA PHE A 119 7.63 -13.94 -13.89
C PHE A 119 8.57 -12.80 -14.32
N PRO A 120 9.45 -13.03 -15.31
CA PRO A 120 10.37 -11.98 -15.79
C PRO A 120 9.61 -10.78 -16.37
N ASP A 121 8.46 -11.04 -17.01
CA ASP A 121 7.49 -10.05 -17.44
C ASP A 121 6.14 -10.34 -16.76
N PRO A 122 5.74 -9.56 -15.74
CA PRO A 122 4.47 -9.79 -15.07
C PRO A 122 3.26 -9.44 -15.93
N THR A 123 3.42 -8.65 -17.00
CA THR A 123 2.29 -8.25 -17.86
C THR A 123 1.80 -9.38 -18.76
N ALA A 124 2.58 -10.46 -18.89
CA ALA A 124 2.27 -11.64 -19.70
C ALA A 124 1.54 -12.75 -18.91
N ILE A 125 1.05 -12.47 -17.68
CA ILE A 125 0.40 -13.47 -16.82
C ILE A 125 -1.08 -13.66 -17.21
N ASP A 126 -1.36 -14.69 -18.01
CA ASP A 126 -2.69 -14.92 -18.56
C ASP A 126 -3.45 -16.08 -17.90
N SER A 127 -2.82 -17.20 -17.61
CA SER A 127 -3.54 -18.38 -17.11
C SER A 127 -3.95 -18.23 -15.64
N GLU A 128 -5.09 -18.80 -15.25
CA GLU A 128 -5.58 -18.78 -13.88
C GLU A 128 -4.59 -19.39 -12.88
N LYS A 129 -3.89 -20.45 -13.31
CA LYS A 129 -2.83 -21.11 -12.56
C LYS A 129 -1.62 -20.19 -12.31
N GLU A 130 -1.18 -19.46 -13.33
CA GLU A 130 -0.08 -18.50 -13.20
C GLU A 130 -0.47 -17.31 -12.33
N LYS A 131 -1.69 -16.78 -12.49
CA LYS A 131 -2.21 -15.70 -11.61
C LYS A 131 -2.19 -16.12 -10.14
N LYS A 132 -2.65 -17.35 -9.82
CA LYS A 132 -2.61 -17.90 -8.45
C LYS A 132 -1.18 -18.07 -7.93
N ALA A 133 -0.29 -18.60 -8.76
CA ALA A 133 1.13 -18.76 -8.40
C ALA A 133 1.82 -17.41 -8.16
N PHE A 134 1.57 -16.43 -9.02
CA PHE A 134 2.12 -15.08 -8.93
C PHE A 134 1.67 -14.38 -7.66
N VAL A 135 0.37 -14.33 -7.37
CA VAL A 135 -0.13 -13.65 -6.16
C VAL A 135 0.38 -14.32 -4.89
N LYS A 136 0.51 -15.65 -4.85
CA LYS A 136 1.13 -16.32 -3.70
C LYS A 136 2.56 -15.85 -3.50
N LEU A 137 3.36 -15.87 -4.57
CA LEU A 137 4.77 -15.50 -4.52
C LEU A 137 4.98 -14.01 -4.22
N PHE A 138 4.21 -13.13 -4.86
CA PHE A 138 4.30 -11.70 -4.62
C PHE A 138 3.74 -11.29 -3.25
N GLY A 139 2.75 -12.00 -2.71
CA GLY A 139 2.32 -11.82 -1.32
C GLY A 139 3.42 -12.20 -0.31
N GLU A 140 4.19 -13.25 -0.59
CA GLU A 140 5.39 -13.58 0.18
C GLU A 140 6.45 -12.47 0.10
N TYR A 141 6.67 -11.90 -1.09
CA TYR A 141 7.53 -10.74 -1.28
C TYR A 141 7.09 -9.53 -0.46
N LEU A 142 5.81 -9.14 -0.51
CA LEU A 142 5.28 -7.99 0.23
C LEU A 142 5.46 -8.15 1.74
N ARG A 143 5.19 -9.34 2.29
CA ARG A 143 5.38 -9.62 3.72
C ARG A 143 6.85 -9.57 4.13
N ALA A 144 7.73 -10.15 3.32
CA ALA A 144 9.17 -10.12 3.59
C ALA A 144 9.74 -8.69 3.48
N GLU A 145 9.34 -7.92 2.45
CA GLU A 145 9.72 -6.51 2.30
C GLU A 145 9.25 -5.69 3.51
N ASN A 146 8.00 -5.86 3.96
CA ASN A 146 7.46 -5.13 5.12
C ASN A 146 8.24 -5.41 6.41
N ILE A 147 8.66 -6.67 6.63
CA ILE A 147 9.50 -7.02 7.79
C ILE A 147 10.88 -6.37 7.67
N LEU A 148 11.52 -6.54 6.51
CA LEU A 148 12.88 -6.06 6.24
C LEU A 148 13.00 -4.54 6.30
N GLN A 149 11.93 -3.79 6.03
CA GLN A 149 11.90 -2.32 6.19
C GLN A 149 12.25 -1.82 7.60
N ASN A 150 12.17 -2.67 8.63
CA ASN A 150 12.55 -2.32 10.00
C ASN A 150 14.05 -2.52 10.30
N TYR A 151 14.84 -3.03 9.35
CA TYR A 151 16.27 -3.29 9.50
C TYR A 151 17.10 -2.20 8.81
N ASP A 152 18.11 -1.69 9.52
CA ASP A 152 18.98 -0.61 9.04
C ASP A 152 19.76 -1.03 7.78
N GLU A 153 20.18 -2.30 7.71
CA GLU A 153 20.90 -2.87 6.57
C GLU A 153 20.04 -2.85 5.30
N PHE A 154 18.75 -3.19 5.42
CA PHE A 154 17.83 -3.18 4.28
C PHE A 154 17.49 -1.76 3.83
N ALA A 155 17.28 -0.84 4.78
CA ALA A 155 17.07 0.58 4.48
C ALA A 155 18.27 1.16 3.70
N THR A 156 19.48 0.83 4.15
CA THR A 156 20.73 1.19 3.48
C THR A 156 20.82 0.57 2.09
N LEU A 157 20.54 -0.73 1.94
CA LEU A 157 20.52 -1.41 0.64
C LEU A 157 19.55 -0.77 -0.35
N LYS A 158 18.36 -0.35 0.11
CA LYS A 158 17.37 0.36 -0.71
C LYS A 158 17.84 1.76 -1.11
N ALA A 159 18.43 2.51 -0.18
CA ALA A 159 18.98 3.84 -0.45
C ALA A 159 20.13 3.77 -1.46
N PHE A 160 20.98 2.75 -1.37
CA PHE A 160 22.09 2.51 -2.28
C PHE A 160 21.66 2.35 -3.75
N GLN A 161 20.43 1.86 -4.02
CA GLN A 161 19.91 1.72 -5.39
C GLN A 161 19.80 3.05 -6.16
N ASN A 162 19.77 4.17 -5.45
CA ASN A 162 19.68 5.52 -6.03
C ASN A 162 21.03 6.23 -6.12
N VAL A 163 22.12 5.62 -5.64
CA VAL A 163 23.46 6.20 -5.65
C VAL A 163 24.10 5.96 -7.01
N ASP A 164 24.73 7.00 -7.57
CA ASP A 164 25.56 6.84 -8.76
C ASP A 164 26.88 6.16 -8.39
N ILE A 165 26.99 4.87 -8.69
CA ILE A 165 28.18 4.04 -8.44
C ILE A 165 29.43 4.51 -9.20
N ASN A 166 29.28 5.38 -10.19
CA ASN A 166 30.41 5.92 -10.96
C ASN A 166 30.90 7.26 -10.41
N ASP A 167 30.23 7.83 -9.41
CA ASP A 167 30.61 9.05 -8.72
C ASP A 167 31.27 8.73 -7.37
N PRO A 168 32.61 8.83 -7.24
CA PRO A 168 33.30 8.58 -5.98
C PRO A 168 32.85 9.50 -4.84
N VAL A 169 32.41 10.74 -5.14
CA VAL A 169 31.93 11.69 -4.12
C VAL A 169 30.60 11.21 -3.56
N ALA A 170 29.71 10.72 -4.42
CA ALA A 170 28.43 10.15 -4.00
C ALA A 170 28.63 8.91 -3.11
N ILE A 171 29.58 8.03 -3.46
CA ILE A 171 29.91 6.84 -2.66
C ILE A 171 30.45 7.22 -1.28
N GLU A 172 31.42 8.14 -1.21
CA GLU A 172 32.00 8.53 0.07
C GLU A 172 30.99 9.28 0.96
N THR A 173 30.12 10.09 0.35
CA THR A 173 29.01 10.73 1.08
C THR A 173 28.05 9.69 1.65
N PHE A 174 27.67 8.71 0.83
CA PHE A 174 26.78 7.62 1.24
C PHE A 174 27.38 6.78 2.38
N LYS A 175 28.67 6.44 2.30
CA LYS A 175 29.38 5.72 3.37
C LYS A 175 29.35 6.50 4.68
N ALA A 176 29.57 7.83 4.63
CA ALA A 176 29.57 8.67 5.81
C ALA A 176 28.16 8.78 6.45
N GLU A 177 27.11 8.91 5.65
CA GLU A 177 25.72 9.02 6.13
C GLU A 177 25.21 7.72 6.76
N HIS A 178 25.60 6.58 6.19
CA HIS A 178 25.17 5.25 6.63
C HIS A 178 26.19 4.53 7.53
N TYR A 179 27.28 5.19 7.91
CA TYR A 179 28.35 4.65 8.75
C TYR A 179 28.95 3.32 8.24
N LEU A 180 29.19 3.21 6.93
CA LEU A 180 29.65 1.99 6.27
C LEU A 180 31.17 1.96 6.11
N ASP A 181 31.75 0.78 6.31
CA ASP A 181 33.12 0.47 5.88
C ASP A 181 33.16 -0.14 4.46
N ASP A 182 34.36 -0.31 3.93
CA ASP A 182 34.56 -0.81 2.56
C ASP A 182 34.12 -2.27 2.39
N GLU A 183 34.18 -3.08 3.45
CA GLU A 183 33.76 -4.48 3.45
C GLU A 183 32.22 -4.57 3.34
N THR A 184 31.51 -3.84 4.19
CA THR A 184 30.04 -3.76 4.17
C THR A 184 29.53 -3.17 2.86
N LEU A 185 30.22 -2.17 2.30
CA LEU A 185 29.88 -1.61 0.99
C LEU A 185 30.00 -2.68 -0.11
N ALA A 186 31.06 -3.48 -0.09
CA ALA A 186 31.24 -4.56 -1.06
C ALA A 186 30.11 -5.61 -0.96
N GLU A 187 29.65 -5.94 0.25
CA GLU A 187 28.50 -6.83 0.44
C GLU A 187 27.22 -6.24 -0.16
N ILE A 188 26.92 -4.97 0.10
CA ILE A 188 25.74 -4.27 -0.45
C ILE A 188 25.78 -4.25 -1.98
N GLN A 189 26.95 -4.04 -2.59
CA GLN A 189 27.12 -4.02 -4.05
C GLN A 189 26.85 -5.37 -4.73
N ILE A 190 27.03 -6.48 -4.01
CA ILE A 190 26.75 -7.83 -4.54
C ILE A 190 25.24 -8.08 -4.59
N ILE A 191 24.49 -7.55 -3.63
CA ILE A 191 23.05 -7.77 -3.51
C ILE A 191 22.31 -6.97 -4.59
N ARG A 192 21.65 -7.68 -5.50
CA ARG A 192 20.84 -7.08 -6.56
C ARG A 192 19.37 -7.15 -6.21
N LEU A 193 18.78 -5.97 -5.96
CA LEU A 193 17.34 -5.85 -5.82
C LEU A 193 16.66 -5.65 -7.18
N PRO A 194 15.39 -6.07 -7.34
CA PRO A 194 14.62 -5.72 -8.52
C PRO A 194 14.52 -4.19 -8.66
N PRO A 195 14.68 -3.64 -9.88
CA PRO A 195 14.49 -2.21 -10.10
C PRO A 195 13.11 -1.76 -9.64
N GLU A 196 12.99 -0.53 -9.12
CA GLU A 196 11.72 -0.01 -8.60
C GLU A 196 10.59 -0.09 -9.63
N ARG A 197 10.89 0.19 -10.91
CA ARG A 197 9.94 0.05 -12.02
C ARG A 197 9.37 -1.36 -12.14
N LYS A 198 10.20 -2.39 -11.95
CA LYS A 198 9.78 -3.79 -12.02
C LYS A 198 8.89 -4.15 -10.84
N VAL A 199 9.21 -3.66 -9.64
CA VAL A 199 8.35 -3.81 -8.45
C VAL A 199 6.99 -3.12 -8.66
N GLN A 200 6.97 -1.93 -9.27
CA GLN A 200 5.73 -1.24 -9.63
C GLN A 200 4.89 -2.04 -10.63
N ASP A 201 5.51 -2.63 -11.66
CA ASP A 201 4.82 -3.49 -12.62
C ASP A 201 4.23 -4.73 -11.92
N TYR A 202 4.96 -5.37 -10.99
CA TYR A 202 4.43 -6.45 -10.17
C TYR A 202 3.23 -6.02 -9.31
N ARG A 203 3.31 -4.87 -8.64
CA ARG A 203 2.19 -4.31 -7.85
C ARG A 203 0.96 -4.04 -8.72
N SER A 204 1.15 -3.47 -9.91
CA SER A 204 0.06 -3.24 -10.87
C SER A 204 -0.65 -4.54 -11.22
N VAL A 205 0.11 -5.57 -11.61
CA VAL A 205 -0.46 -6.87 -12.00
C VAL A 205 -1.13 -7.58 -10.83
N TYR A 206 -0.57 -7.47 -9.63
CA TYR A 206 -1.20 -8.00 -8.42
C TYR A 206 -2.57 -7.36 -8.15
N ASN A 207 -2.66 -6.03 -8.29
CA ASN A 207 -3.93 -5.31 -8.21
C ASN A 207 -4.89 -5.69 -9.34
N ASP A 208 -4.40 -5.84 -10.58
CA ASP A 208 -5.19 -6.29 -11.73
C ASP A 208 -5.84 -7.65 -11.48
N ILE A 209 -5.08 -8.62 -10.96
CA ILE A 209 -5.56 -9.96 -10.63
C ILE A 209 -6.59 -9.92 -9.51
N ARG A 210 -6.37 -9.09 -8.48
CA ARG A 210 -7.33 -8.90 -7.39
C ARG A 210 -8.67 -8.37 -7.90
N ASP A 211 -8.64 -7.32 -8.72
CA ASP A 211 -9.84 -6.70 -9.29
C ASP A 211 -10.56 -7.64 -10.27
N TRP A 212 -9.79 -8.41 -11.05
CA TRP A 212 -10.34 -9.48 -11.88
C TRP A 212 -11.04 -10.54 -11.01
N GLN A 213 -10.39 -11.06 -9.98
CA GLN A 213 -10.97 -12.10 -9.11
C GLN A 213 -12.22 -11.61 -8.36
N ARG A 214 -12.25 -10.35 -7.92
CA ARG A 214 -13.44 -9.74 -7.32
C ARG A 214 -14.61 -9.70 -8.30
N ARG A 215 -14.35 -9.35 -9.57
CA ARG A 215 -15.37 -9.35 -10.64
C ARG A 215 -15.83 -10.76 -10.98
N GLU A 216 -14.91 -11.71 -11.11
CA GLU A 216 -15.25 -13.11 -11.39
C GLU A 216 -16.08 -13.73 -10.27
N LYS A 217 -15.79 -13.46 -8.99
CA LYS A 217 -16.65 -13.91 -7.87
C LYS A 217 -18.08 -13.39 -7.98
N MET A 218 -18.27 -12.15 -8.43
CA MET A 218 -19.61 -11.59 -8.68
C MET A 218 -20.33 -12.24 -9.87
N VAL A 219 -19.58 -12.78 -10.84
CA VAL A 219 -20.13 -13.47 -12.03
C VAL A 219 -20.38 -14.97 -11.75
N ALA A 220 -19.49 -15.62 -11.00
CA ALA A 220 -19.50 -17.06 -10.67
C ALA A 220 -20.58 -17.47 -9.66
N GLU A 221 -21.28 -16.53 -9.02
CA GLU A 221 -22.57 -16.82 -8.37
C GLU A 221 -23.63 -17.33 -9.38
N LYS A 222 -23.33 -17.32 -10.69
CA LYS A 222 -24.18 -17.90 -11.76
C LYS A 222 -23.61 -19.14 -12.46
N ASP A 223 -22.31 -19.44 -12.38
CA ASP A 223 -21.72 -20.65 -12.97
C ASP A 223 -20.46 -21.11 -12.21
N LYS A 224 -20.39 -22.42 -11.95
CA LYS A 224 -19.31 -23.06 -11.17
C LYS A 224 -17.95 -22.92 -11.90
N SER A 225 -17.06 -22.08 -11.39
CA SER A 225 -15.67 -22.05 -11.86
C SER A 225 -14.92 -23.34 -11.50
N THR A 226 -13.93 -23.70 -12.31
CA THR A 226 -13.16 -24.96 -12.24
C THR A 226 -11.93 -24.89 -11.32
N THR A 227 -11.52 -23.72 -10.83
CA THR A 227 -10.38 -23.54 -9.92
C THR A 227 -10.83 -22.78 -8.66
N SER A 228 -10.60 -23.35 -7.48
CA SER A 228 -10.91 -22.68 -6.21
C SER A 228 -9.88 -21.60 -5.85
N TRP A 229 -10.36 -20.38 -5.66
CA TRP A 229 -9.65 -19.21 -5.13
C TRP A 229 -9.98 -18.94 -3.65
N GLU A 230 -10.68 -19.86 -2.97
CA GLU A 230 -11.15 -19.67 -1.60
C GLU A 230 -10.01 -19.57 -0.59
N ASP A 231 -8.92 -20.33 -0.82
CA ASP A 231 -7.75 -20.38 0.08
C ASP A 231 -6.80 -19.19 -0.09
N MET A 232 -7.16 -18.21 -0.91
CA MET A 232 -6.25 -17.18 -1.37
C MET A 232 -6.50 -15.85 -0.68
N VAL A 233 -5.52 -15.45 0.14
CA VAL A 233 -5.54 -14.18 0.87
C VAL A 233 -4.67 -13.16 0.13
N PHE A 234 -5.25 -12.00 -0.19
CA PHE A 234 -4.52 -10.87 -0.76
C PHE A 234 -4.00 -9.97 0.36
N GLU A 235 -2.78 -9.47 0.23
CA GLU A 235 -2.10 -8.63 1.23
C GLU A 235 -2.54 -7.16 1.12
N ILE A 236 -3.83 -6.89 1.40
CA ILE A 236 -4.45 -5.57 1.17
C ILE A 236 -3.85 -4.48 2.06
N ASP A 237 -3.60 -4.78 3.34
CA ASP A 237 -3.11 -3.77 4.28
C ASP A 237 -1.68 -3.34 3.93
N LEU A 238 -0.83 -4.27 3.46
CA LEU A 238 0.51 -3.98 2.97
C LEU A 238 0.51 -3.14 1.68
N LEU A 239 -0.48 -3.32 0.81
CA LEU A 239 -0.61 -2.48 -0.38
C LEU A 239 -1.09 -1.07 -0.02
N LYS A 240 -1.98 -0.95 0.96
CA LYS A 240 -2.48 0.34 1.43
C LYS A 240 -1.41 1.18 2.12
N SER A 241 -0.53 0.56 2.92
CA SER A 241 0.55 1.30 3.61
C SER A 241 1.56 1.91 2.64
N GLN A 242 1.68 1.35 1.43
CA GLN A 242 2.56 1.84 0.37
C GLN A 242 1.82 2.73 -0.63
N GLU A 243 0.58 3.14 -0.36
CA GLU A 243 -0.16 4.03 -1.26
C GLU A 243 0.49 5.41 -1.33
N ILE A 244 0.67 5.87 -2.57
CA ILE A 244 1.12 7.21 -2.87
C ILE A 244 -0.11 8.11 -2.96
N ASN A 245 -0.07 9.25 -2.27
CA ASN A 245 -1.13 10.25 -2.34
C ASN A 245 -1.24 10.88 -3.74
N LEU A 246 -2.47 11.21 -4.15
CA LEU A 246 -2.72 11.82 -5.46
C LEU A 246 -1.92 13.11 -5.67
N ASP A 247 -1.79 13.94 -4.64
CA ASP A 247 -1.00 15.18 -4.67
C ASP A 247 0.47 14.94 -5.03
N TYR A 248 1.05 13.83 -4.55
CA TYR A 248 2.41 13.44 -4.90
C TYR A 248 2.51 13.01 -6.37
N ILE A 249 1.53 12.25 -6.87
CA ILE A 249 1.44 11.89 -8.28
C ILE A 249 1.34 13.14 -9.16
N LEU A 250 0.51 14.12 -8.78
CA LEU A 250 0.39 15.40 -9.48
C LEU A 250 1.70 16.22 -9.43
N GLY A 251 2.39 16.20 -8.28
CA GLY A 251 3.72 16.79 -8.15
C GLY A 251 4.76 16.16 -9.10
N LEU A 252 4.76 14.83 -9.22
CA LEU A 252 5.63 14.11 -10.17
C LEU A 252 5.29 14.45 -11.62
N ILE A 253 4.00 14.60 -11.95
CA ILE A 253 3.53 15.00 -13.29
C ILE A 253 4.13 16.36 -13.67
N PHE A 254 4.06 17.31 -12.74
CA PHE A 254 4.62 18.65 -12.94
C PHE A 254 6.14 18.60 -13.14
N GLU A 255 6.87 17.87 -12.30
CA GLU A 255 8.33 17.74 -12.42
C GLU A 255 8.77 17.07 -13.71
N HIS A 256 8.08 15.98 -14.10
CA HIS A 256 8.40 15.26 -15.34
C HIS A 256 8.08 16.10 -16.56
N ASN A 257 6.96 16.83 -16.61
CA ASN A 257 6.66 17.72 -17.72
C ASN A 257 7.72 18.81 -17.91
N ARG A 258 8.29 19.34 -16.80
CA ARG A 258 9.39 20.32 -16.87
C ARG A 258 10.69 19.75 -17.42
N LYS A 259 10.96 18.46 -17.18
CA LYS A 259 12.18 17.77 -17.66
C LYS A 259 12.00 17.21 -19.08
N ASN A 260 10.83 16.64 -19.36
CA ASN A 260 10.48 15.91 -20.58
C ASN A 260 9.12 16.42 -21.08
N LYS A 261 9.11 17.12 -22.23
CA LYS A 261 7.89 17.71 -22.82
C LYS A 261 7.04 16.72 -23.63
N ASP A 262 7.32 15.41 -23.52
CA ASP A 262 6.53 14.41 -24.22
C ASP A 262 5.36 13.90 -23.36
N LYS A 263 4.15 14.34 -23.72
CA LYS A 263 2.92 13.90 -23.06
C LYS A 263 2.69 12.38 -23.17
N ALA A 264 3.18 11.72 -24.22
CA ALA A 264 2.96 10.28 -24.39
C ALA A 264 3.76 9.47 -23.35
N THR A 265 5.06 9.78 -23.21
CA THR A 265 5.92 9.20 -22.17
C THR A 265 5.37 9.49 -20.77
N LEU A 266 5.00 10.74 -20.49
CA LEU A 266 4.41 11.15 -19.21
C LEU A 266 3.14 10.37 -18.87
N THR A 267 2.24 10.22 -19.84
CA THR A 267 0.98 9.46 -19.67
C THR A 267 1.28 8.00 -19.35
N GLY A 268 2.28 7.40 -19.99
CA GLY A 268 2.70 6.02 -19.73
C GLY A 268 3.23 5.82 -18.31
N GLU A 269 4.07 6.73 -17.83
CA GLU A 269 4.62 6.68 -16.46
C GLU A 269 3.54 6.87 -15.40
N VAL A 270 2.67 7.87 -15.58
CA VAL A 270 1.57 8.16 -14.67
C VAL A 270 0.58 7.01 -14.58
N ARG A 271 0.26 6.38 -15.72
CA ARG A 271 -0.63 5.21 -15.76
C ARG A 271 -0.07 4.08 -14.88
N ARG A 272 1.24 3.80 -14.94
CA ARG A 272 1.87 2.77 -14.10
C ARG A 272 1.83 3.13 -12.61
N LEU A 273 2.13 4.38 -12.27
CA LEU A 273 2.07 4.86 -10.88
C LEU A 273 0.65 4.74 -10.31
N ILE A 274 -0.37 5.14 -11.09
CA ILE A 274 -1.77 5.06 -10.65
C ILE A 274 -2.24 3.61 -10.51
N ARG A 275 -1.87 2.71 -11.44
CA ARG A 275 -2.29 1.30 -11.38
C ARG A 275 -1.62 0.50 -10.25
N SER A 276 -0.41 0.88 -9.84
CA SER A 276 0.26 0.28 -8.69
C SER A 276 -0.36 0.74 -7.35
N SER A 277 -1.04 1.88 -7.33
CA SER A 277 -1.80 2.37 -6.17
C SER A 277 -3.23 1.81 -6.15
N LEU A 278 -3.59 1.15 -5.04
CA LEU A 278 -4.90 0.50 -4.90
C LEU A 278 -6.05 1.53 -4.88
N GLY A 279 -5.91 2.61 -4.11
CA GLY A 279 -6.95 3.64 -3.94
C GLY A 279 -7.12 4.61 -5.12
N ASN A 280 -6.09 4.79 -5.95
CA ASN A 280 -6.10 5.78 -7.05
C ASN A 280 -6.43 5.18 -8.42
N ARG A 281 -6.44 3.86 -8.55
CA ARG A 281 -6.64 3.17 -9.83
C ARG A 281 -7.89 3.61 -10.61
N ALA A 282 -9.02 3.82 -9.92
CA ALA A 282 -10.26 4.29 -10.53
C ALA A 282 -10.16 5.70 -11.15
N LYS A 283 -9.13 6.49 -10.75
CA LYS A 283 -8.83 7.81 -11.28
C LYS A 283 -7.91 7.79 -12.50
N GLU A 284 -7.45 6.63 -12.98
CA GLU A 284 -6.54 6.53 -14.13
C GLU A 284 -7.05 7.32 -15.32
N GLY A 285 -8.29 7.07 -15.75
CA GLY A 285 -8.90 7.79 -16.88
C GLY A 285 -8.95 9.30 -16.63
N LEU A 286 -9.33 9.71 -15.42
CA LEU A 286 -9.45 11.12 -15.05
C LEU A 286 -8.11 11.86 -15.09
N VAL A 287 -7.03 11.24 -14.60
CA VAL A 287 -5.68 11.85 -14.63
C VAL A 287 -5.11 11.85 -16.04
N VAL A 288 -5.34 10.79 -16.82
CA VAL A 288 -4.92 10.73 -18.23
C VAL A 288 -5.62 11.81 -19.04
N ASP A 289 -6.94 11.97 -18.87
CA ASP A 289 -7.73 13.01 -19.53
C ASP A 289 -7.22 14.41 -19.14
N PHE A 290 -6.91 14.63 -17.86
CA PHE A 290 -6.32 15.88 -17.39
C PHE A 290 -5.00 16.22 -18.10
N ILE A 291 -4.07 15.27 -18.19
CA ILE A 291 -2.77 15.46 -18.87
C ILE A 291 -2.97 15.79 -20.36
N GLN A 292 -3.92 15.13 -21.01
CA GLN A 292 -4.17 15.32 -22.43
C GLN A 292 -4.83 16.67 -22.71
N GLN A 293 -5.82 17.05 -21.91
CA GLN A 293 -6.66 18.23 -22.15
C GLN A 293 -6.10 19.53 -21.58
N THR A 294 -5.15 19.46 -20.64
CA THR A 294 -4.57 20.65 -19.99
C THR A 294 -3.22 21.02 -20.59
N ASN A 295 -2.95 22.33 -20.71
CA ASN A 295 -1.60 22.80 -21.03
C ASN A 295 -0.75 22.86 -19.75
N LEU A 296 0.04 21.82 -19.50
CA LEU A 296 0.87 21.72 -18.31
C LEU A 296 2.00 22.77 -18.26
N ASP A 297 2.37 23.37 -19.40
CA ASP A 297 3.41 24.42 -19.47
C ASP A 297 2.94 25.76 -18.90
N GLU A 298 1.62 25.98 -18.78
CA GLU A 298 1.04 27.22 -18.22
C GLU A 298 0.89 27.16 -16.70
N LEU A 299 1.11 25.99 -16.09
CA LEU A 299 0.98 25.81 -14.65
C LEU A 299 2.24 26.36 -13.94
N PRO A 300 2.10 27.24 -12.93
CA PRO A 300 3.24 27.94 -12.36
C PRO A 300 4.11 27.04 -11.47
N ASP A 301 3.48 26.16 -10.70
CA ASP A 301 4.13 25.34 -9.68
C ASP A 301 3.33 24.06 -9.35
N LYS A 302 3.82 23.30 -8.36
CA LYS A 302 3.17 22.08 -7.86
C LYS A 302 1.80 22.35 -7.24
N ALA A 303 1.56 23.52 -6.64
CA ALA A 303 0.26 23.84 -6.07
C ALA A 303 -0.75 24.14 -7.20
N GLY A 304 -0.32 24.81 -8.25
CA GLY A 304 -1.12 25.14 -9.42
C GLY A 304 -1.61 23.91 -10.17
N ILE A 305 -0.78 22.87 -10.34
CA ILE A 305 -1.26 21.62 -10.96
C ILE A 305 -2.31 20.90 -10.11
N ILE A 306 -2.19 20.97 -8.78
CA ILE A 306 -3.14 20.34 -7.86
C ILE A 306 -4.50 21.03 -7.98
N ASP A 307 -4.53 22.37 -7.90
CA ASP A 307 -5.78 23.14 -8.02
C ASP A 307 -6.42 22.99 -9.41
N ALA A 308 -5.60 23.03 -10.47
CA ALA A 308 -6.06 22.81 -11.84
C ALA A 308 -6.68 21.42 -12.02
N PHE A 309 -6.07 20.39 -11.43
CA PHE A 309 -6.61 19.03 -11.46
C PHE A 309 -7.95 18.94 -10.74
N PHE A 310 -8.08 19.46 -9.52
CA PHE A 310 -9.35 19.41 -8.78
C PHE A 310 -10.46 20.18 -9.49
N THR A 311 -10.14 21.34 -10.07
CA THR A 311 -11.09 22.12 -10.89
C THR A 311 -11.55 21.33 -12.12
N PHE A 312 -10.60 20.71 -12.84
CA PHE A 312 -10.91 19.83 -13.97
C PHE A 312 -11.78 18.64 -13.53
N ALA A 313 -11.40 17.98 -12.45
CA ALA A 313 -12.07 16.80 -11.93
C ALA A 313 -13.51 17.10 -11.49
N GLN A 314 -13.78 18.25 -10.86
CA GLN A 314 -15.14 18.66 -10.47
C GLN A 314 -16.01 18.95 -11.69
N ARG A 315 -15.45 19.55 -12.74
CA ARG A 315 -16.17 19.77 -14.01
C ARG A 315 -16.55 18.43 -14.67
N GLU A 316 -15.61 17.49 -14.74
CA GLU A 316 -15.88 16.16 -15.29
C GLU A 316 -16.85 15.35 -14.41
N GLN A 317 -16.76 15.50 -13.09
CA GLN A 317 -17.69 14.90 -12.12
C GLN A 317 -19.14 15.32 -12.39
N GLN A 318 -19.38 16.62 -12.59
CA GLN A 318 -20.71 17.15 -12.92
C GLN A 318 -21.21 16.60 -14.27
N ARG A 319 -20.36 16.65 -15.29
CA ARG A 319 -20.68 16.15 -16.65
C ARG A 319 -21.05 14.66 -16.63
N GLU A 320 -20.28 13.84 -15.93
CA GLU A 320 -20.52 12.39 -15.85
C GLU A 320 -21.72 12.04 -14.99
N ALA A 321 -22.00 12.79 -13.92
CA ALA A 321 -23.21 12.61 -13.13
C ALA A 321 -24.47 12.89 -13.95
N GLU A 322 -24.48 13.98 -14.72
CA GLU A 322 -25.59 14.30 -15.64
C GLU A 322 -25.77 13.24 -16.72
N ALA A 323 -24.67 12.73 -17.28
CA ALA A 323 -24.69 11.65 -18.26
C ALA A 323 -25.29 10.37 -17.67
N LEU A 324 -24.87 9.96 -16.47
CA LEU A 324 -25.38 8.76 -15.78
C LEU A 324 -26.87 8.88 -15.48
N ILE A 325 -27.31 10.02 -14.96
CA ILE A 325 -28.73 10.30 -14.67
C ILE A 325 -29.57 10.20 -15.94
N LYS A 326 -29.08 10.76 -17.05
CA LYS A 326 -29.77 10.75 -18.35
C LYS A 326 -29.80 9.37 -18.98
N GLU A 327 -28.68 8.65 -18.99
CA GLU A 327 -28.54 7.33 -19.60
C GLU A 327 -29.48 6.31 -18.95
N GLU A 328 -29.58 6.32 -17.62
CA GLU A 328 -30.39 5.36 -16.87
C GLU A 328 -31.83 5.84 -16.61
N ASN A 329 -32.17 7.07 -17.05
CA ASN A 329 -33.45 7.74 -16.81
C ASN A 329 -33.81 7.80 -15.32
N LEU A 330 -32.86 8.26 -14.51
CA LEU A 330 -33.01 8.37 -13.06
C LEU A 330 -33.84 9.60 -12.66
N ASN A 331 -34.38 9.58 -11.45
CA ASN A 331 -34.94 10.78 -10.83
C ASN A 331 -33.80 11.75 -10.49
N ALA A 332 -33.67 12.84 -11.24
CA ALA A 332 -32.52 13.75 -11.16
C ALA A 332 -32.22 14.25 -9.74
N GLU A 333 -33.21 14.79 -9.03
CA GLU A 333 -33.03 15.34 -7.68
C GLU A 333 -32.67 14.26 -6.65
N ALA A 334 -33.33 13.11 -6.71
CA ALA A 334 -33.03 12.00 -5.79
C ALA A 334 -31.65 11.38 -6.10
N ALA A 335 -31.31 11.23 -7.38
CA ALA A 335 -30.02 10.69 -7.82
C ALA A 335 -28.86 11.62 -7.44
N LYS A 336 -28.97 12.94 -7.68
CA LYS A 336 -27.95 13.91 -7.26
C LYS A 336 -27.71 13.87 -5.75
N ARG A 337 -28.79 13.87 -4.95
CA ARG A 337 -28.68 13.74 -3.48
C ARG A 337 -27.97 12.45 -3.06
N TYR A 338 -28.35 11.32 -3.63
CA TYR A 338 -27.74 10.03 -3.32
C TYR A 338 -26.27 9.94 -3.75
N ILE A 339 -25.92 10.44 -4.94
CA ILE A 339 -24.54 10.47 -5.42
C ILE A 339 -23.71 11.38 -4.51
N GLN A 340 -24.20 12.57 -4.18
CA GLN A 340 -23.45 13.51 -3.34
C GLN A 340 -23.30 13.02 -1.89
N SER A 341 -24.32 12.36 -1.32
CA SER A 341 -24.20 11.73 -0.01
C SER A 341 -23.23 10.55 -0.03
N SER A 342 -23.17 9.80 -1.14
CA SER A 342 -22.23 8.69 -1.34
C SER A 342 -20.80 9.19 -1.55
N LEU A 343 -20.59 10.30 -2.26
CA LEU A 343 -19.27 10.94 -2.41
C LEU A 343 -18.73 11.43 -1.07
N LYS A 344 -19.58 12.06 -0.24
CA LYS A 344 -19.21 12.51 1.11
C LYS A 344 -18.88 11.35 2.04
N ARG A 345 -19.54 10.20 1.86
CA ARG A 345 -19.27 8.97 2.60
C ARG A 345 -18.11 8.16 2.02
N GLU A 346 -17.67 8.48 0.80
CA GLU A 346 -16.68 7.74 0.00
C GLU A 346 -17.08 6.32 -0.41
N TYR A 347 -18.34 5.92 -0.18
CA TYR A 347 -18.90 4.65 -0.65
C TYR A 347 -20.40 4.78 -0.93
N ALA A 348 -20.90 3.92 -1.82
CA ALA A 348 -22.33 3.76 -2.09
C ALA A 348 -22.88 2.52 -1.36
N THR A 349 -24.15 2.56 -0.96
CA THR A 349 -24.80 1.44 -0.25
C THR A 349 -26.21 1.20 -0.78
N GLU A 350 -26.58 -0.07 -0.93
CA GLU A 350 -27.96 -0.44 -1.26
C GLU A 350 -28.92 -0.33 -0.07
N ASN A 351 -28.36 -0.14 1.13
CA ASN A 351 -29.12 -0.02 2.37
C ASN A 351 -29.85 1.34 2.41
N GLY A 352 -31.07 1.32 2.93
CA GLY A 352 -31.94 2.50 2.98
C GLY A 352 -32.82 2.66 1.73
N THR A 353 -33.45 3.82 1.61
CA THR A 353 -34.42 4.11 0.53
C THR A 353 -33.91 5.07 -0.53
N GLU A 354 -32.82 5.80 -0.27
CA GLU A 354 -32.29 6.85 -1.17
C GLU A 354 -32.00 6.32 -2.58
N LEU A 355 -31.35 5.16 -2.70
CA LEU A 355 -31.09 4.52 -3.99
C LEU A 355 -32.40 4.15 -4.69
N ASN A 356 -33.41 3.67 -3.96
CA ASN A 356 -34.70 3.29 -4.54
C ASN A 356 -35.47 4.52 -5.03
N GLU A 357 -35.33 5.67 -4.36
CA GLU A 357 -35.92 6.95 -4.78
C GLU A 357 -35.29 7.52 -6.05
N ALA A 358 -34.00 7.22 -6.28
CA ALA A 358 -33.28 7.60 -7.49
C ALA A 358 -33.70 6.80 -8.73
N LEU A 359 -34.21 5.57 -8.54
CA LEU A 359 -34.60 4.70 -9.64
C LEU A 359 -35.87 5.22 -10.36
N PRO A 360 -36.01 4.93 -11.67
CA PRO A 360 -37.23 5.24 -12.40
C PRO A 360 -38.43 4.50 -11.79
N LYS A 361 -39.63 5.08 -11.96
CA LYS A 361 -40.90 4.50 -11.51
C LYS A 361 -41.20 3.18 -12.22
N LEU A 362 -40.67 2.09 -11.69
CA LEU A 362 -40.94 0.72 -12.06
C LEU A 362 -41.49 0.00 -10.83
N SER A 363 -42.41 -0.93 -11.02
CA SER A 363 -42.95 -1.73 -9.91
C SER A 363 -41.82 -2.57 -9.28
N PRO A 364 -41.62 -2.56 -7.96
CA PRO A 364 -40.63 -3.40 -7.27
C PRO A 364 -40.83 -4.90 -7.49
N LEU A 365 -42.04 -5.31 -7.90
CA LEU A 365 -42.40 -6.69 -8.22
C LEU A 365 -42.00 -7.11 -9.65
N ASN A 366 -41.54 -6.18 -10.49
CA ASN A 366 -41.07 -6.48 -11.84
C ASN A 366 -39.68 -7.17 -11.76
N PRO A 367 -39.49 -8.37 -12.37
CA PRO A 367 -38.19 -9.02 -12.43
C PRO A 367 -37.05 -8.15 -13.00
N GLN A 368 -37.38 -7.23 -13.92
CA GLN A 368 -36.44 -6.29 -14.51
C GLN A 368 -35.99 -5.19 -13.53
N TYR A 369 -36.79 -4.89 -12.50
CA TYR A 369 -36.46 -3.87 -11.50
C TYR A 369 -35.18 -4.23 -10.73
N LYS A 370 -35.06 -5.49 -10.30
CA LYS A 370 -33.86 -5.96 -9.57
C LYS A 370 -32.61 -5.88 -10.41
N MET A 371 -32.69 -6.30 -11.69
CA MET A 371 -31.56 -6.20 -12.62
C MET A 371 -31.17 -4.74 -12.86
N LYS A 372 -32.13 -3.85 -13.12
CA LYS A 372 -31.85 -2.44 -13.32
C LYS A 372 -31.27 -1.77 -12.07
N LYS A 373 -31.81 -2.07 -10.90
CA LYS A 373 -31.27 -1.60 -9.61
C LYS A 373 -29.80 -2.00 -9.46
N GLN A 374 -29.46 -3.26 -9.72
CA GLN A 374 -28.09 -3.74 -9.65
C GLN A 374 -27.18 -3.01 -10.65
N THR A 375 -27.60 -2.87 -11.90
CA THR A 375 -26.82 -2.17 -12.93
C THR A 375 -26.55 -0.70 -12.55
N VAL A 376 -27.60 0.01 -12.13
CA VAL A 376 -27.48 1.41 -11.68
C VAL A 376 -26.57 1.52 -10.47
N PHE A 377 -26.72 0.61 -9.50
CA PHE A 377 -25.86 0.58 -8.32
C PHE A 377 -24.38 0.39 -8.69
N GLN A 378 -24.07 -0.56 -9.57
CA GLN A 378 -22.69 -0.77 -10.05
C GLN A 378 -22.12 0.45 -10.79
N LYS A 379 -22.92 1.11 -11.64
CA LYS A 379 -22.51 2.36 -12.30
C LYS A 379 -22.23 3.47 -11.29
N ILE A 380 -23.07 3.62 -10.27
CA ILE A 380 -22.85 4.62 -9.21
C ILE A 380 -21.61 4.26 -8.40
N VAL A 381 -21.41 3.00 -7.98
CA VAL A 381 -20.19 2.57 -7.27
C VAL A 381 -18.94 2.93 -8.09
N ALA A 382 -18.92 2.64 -9.38
CA ALA A 382 -17.80 3.01 -10.26
C ALA A 382 -17.58 4.54 -10.32
N PHE A 383 -18.66 5.32 -10.39
CA PHE A 383 -18.60 6.78 -10.34
C PHE A 383 -18.03 7.30 -9.01
N ILE A 384 -18.47 6.74 -7.88
CA ILE A 384 -17.95 7.13 -6.55
C ILE A 384 -16.47 6.78 -6.42
N GLU A 385 -16.04 5.60 -6.83
CA GLU A 385 -14.61 5.22 -6.80
C GLU A 385 -13.75 6.15 -7.65
N LYS A 386 -14.25 6.57 -8.83
CA LYS A 386 -13.57 7.53 -9.70
C LYS A 386 -13.44 8.91 -9.08
N PHE A 387 -14.46 9.42 -8.39
CA PHE A 387 -14.50 10.81 -7.90
C PHE A 387 -14.40 10.99 -6.38
N LYS A 388 -14.23 9.94 -5.57
CA LYS A 388 -14.01 10.07 -4.13
C LYS A 388 -12.77 10.92 -3.84
N GLY A 389 -12.88 11.84 -2.88
CA GLY A 389 -11.83 12.80 -2.51
C GLY A 389 -11.70 14.04 -3.42
N VAL A 390 -12.44 14.15 -4.53
CA VAL A 390 -12.38 15.32 -5.44
C VAL A 390 -13.09 16.56 -4.87
N GLY A 391 -14.09 16.37 -4.01
CA GLY A 391 -14.94 17.44 -3.48
C GLY A 391 -16.02 17.89 -4.47
N GLY A 392 -16.46 19.15 -4.36
CA GLY A 392 -17.44 19.78 -5.26
C GLY A 392 -18.92 19.58 -4.88
N GLN A 393 -19.80 20.22 -5.67
CA GLN A 393 -21.26 20.06 -5.62
C GLN A 393 -21.80 19.60 -6.98
N LEU A 394 -22.88 18.81 -6.97
CA LEU A 394 -23.52 18.22 -8.15
C LEU A 394 -24.81 18.94 -8.57
#